data_AF-A0A7Y2V092-F1
#
_entry.id   AF-A0A7Y2V092-F1
#
_cell.length_a   1.000
_cell.length_b   1.000
_cell.length_c   1.000
_cell.angle_alpha   90.00
_cell.angle_beta   90.00
_cell.angle_gamma   90.00
#
_symmetry.space_group_name_H-M   'P 1'
#
loop_
_entity.id
_entity.type
_entity.pdbx_description
1 polymer ?
#
loop_
_entity_poly.entity_id
_entity_poly.type
_entity_poly.pdbx_seq_one_letter_code
_entity_poly.pdbx_strand_id
1 'polypeptide(L)'
;MNYLFNNIERNIIQKLRNSEPKGIWTEFVRVIFEFENFYIEIDCLPEKADSQNIADEAMTVKIRENIEKYQPNEQAIKIKEKNKITDIKIARTLLYFTDSITETYKVKKLDSKWNRMLSKISGVRKSEIDKLLEGTSSSYHSQIICRPDSEESKNSSAEYSNLIDVGIIVEFDNQYLPALVQANAFGFGHLEIKPLLTSEEIKSSLNKYELI
;
A
#
# COMPACT_ATOMS: atom_id res chain seq x y z
N MET A 1 4.05 15.84 -5.88
CA MET A 1 5.42 15.29 -6.02
C MET A 1 5.36 13.91 -6.68
N ASN A 2 6.48 13.37 -7.16
CA ASN A 2 6.53 12.05 -7.80
C ASN A 2 7.43 11.09 -7.01
N TYR A 3 6.82 10.08 -6.41
CA TYR A 3 7.47 9.02 -5.63
C TYR A 3 7.38 7.71 -6.40
N LEU A 4 8.11 7.63 -7.51
CA LEU A 4 8.11 6.47 -8.40
C LEU A 4 9.34 5.60 -8.13
N PHE A 5 9.20 4.28 -8.32
CA PHE A 5 10.33 3.38 -8.24
C PHE A 5 11.40 3.76 -9.26
N ASN A 6 12.62 3.94 -8.77
CA ASN A 6 13.77 4.23 -9.60
C ASN A 6 14.28 2.95 -10.31
N ASN A 7 15.34 3.08 -11.12
CA ASN A 7 15.87 1.94 -11.88
C ASN A 7 16.41 0.81 -10.98
N ILE A 8 16.97 1.14 -9.81
CA ILE A 8 17.48 0.14 -8.86
C ILE A 8 16.32 -0.68 -8.32
N GLU A 9 15.27 -0.02 -7.86
CA GLU A 9 14.06 -0.66 -7.34
C GLU A 9 13.37 -1.51 -8.41
N ARG A 10 13.27 -1.00 -9.65
CA ARG A 10 12.72 -1.75 -10.78
C ARG A 10 13.55 -3.00 -11.09
N ASN A 11 14.88 -2.91 -11.03
CA ASN A 11 15.75 -4.06 -11.23
C ASN A 11 15.56 -5.12 -10.13
N ILE A 12 15.40 -4.69 -8.87
CA ILE A 12 15.09 -5.59 -7.76
C ILE A 12 13.73 -6.28 -7.96
N ILE A 13 12.70 -5.53 -8.36
CA ILE A 13 11.37 -6.08 -8.69
C ILE A 13 11.48 -7.13 -9.82
N GLN A 14 12.23 -6.83 -10.88
CA GLN A 14 12.44 -7.78 -11.97
C GLN A 14 13.21 -9.03 -11.50
N LYS A 15 14.17 -8.89 -10.59
CA LYS A 15 14.86 -10.02 -9.97
C LYS A 15 13.91 -10.88 -9.11
N LEU A 16 12.97 -10.26 -8.39
CA LEU A 16 11.95 -10.98 -7.63
C LEU A 16 10.98 -11.75 -8.54
N ARG A 17 10.65 -11.20 -9.72
CA ARG A 17 9.77 -11.87 -10.70
C ARG A 17 10.41 -13.20 -11.14
N ASN A 18 9.63 -14.28 -11.14
CA ASN A 18 10.10 -15.66 -11.43
C ASN A 18 11.11 -16.24 -10.43
N SER A 19 11.37 -15.56 -9.30
CA SER A 19 12.20 -16.09 -8.21
C SER A 19 11.41 -17.03 -7.29
N GLU A 20 12.12 -17.75 -6.43
CA GLU A 20 11.53 -18.62 -5.41
C GLU A 20 12.15 -18.27 -4.04
N PRO A 21 11.61 -17.27 -3.33
CA PRO A 21 12.02 -16.97 -1.96
C PRO A 21 11.81 -18.19 -1.07
N LYS A 22 12.69 -18.40 -0.08
CA LYS A 22 12.54 -19.44 0.96
C LYS A 22 11.38 -19.17 1.89
N GLY A 23 11.12 -17.89 2.15
CA GLY A 23 10.08 -17.42 3.04
C GLY A 23 9.66 -16.01 2.67
N ILE A 24 8.40 -15.71 2.92
CA ILE A 24 7.90 -14.34 2.86
C ILE A 24 7.38 -14.00 4.23
N TRP A 25 7.85 -12.87 4.74
CA TRP A 25 7.58 -12.40 6.10
C TRP A 25 6.95 -11.02 6.03
N THR A 26 6.18 -10.70 7.06
CA THR A 26 5.69 -9.34 7.30
C THR A 26 6.04 -8.93 8.71
N GLU A 27 6.42 -7.67 8.81
CA GLU A 27 6.51 -6.89 10.02
C GLU A 27 5.57 -5.67 9.81
N PHE A 28 5.25 -4.94 10.88
CA PHE A 28 4.26 -3.85 10.78
C PHE A 28 4.57 -2.85 9.63
N VAL A 29 5.84 -2.49 9.43
CA VAL A 29 6.28 -1.55 8.37
C VAL A 29 7.06 -2.20 7.24
N ARG A 30 7.19 -3.54 7.21
CA ARG A 30 8.04 -4.24 6.22
C ARG A 30 7.42 -5.50 5.67
N VAL A 31 7.69 -5.77 4.40
CA VAL A 31 7.50 -7.10 3.79
C VAL A 31 8.87 -7.61 3.34
N ILE A 32 9.24 -8.82 3.76
CA ILE A 32 10.56 -9.41 3.50
C ILE A 32 10.41 -10.66 2.63
N PHE A 33 11.20 -10.73 1.56
CA PHE A 33 11.41 -11.90 0.71
C PHE A 33 12.78 -12.50 1.05
N GLU A 34 12.78 -13.60 1.80
CA GLU A 34 13.99 -14.28 2.28
C GLU A 34 14.57 -15.21 1.21
N PHE A 35 15.88 -15.13 0.98
CA PHE A 35 16.65 -16.10 0.19
C PHE A 35 17.77 -16.74 1.04
N GLU A 36 18.58 -17.63 0.46
CA GLU A 36 19.64 -18.35 1.19
C GLU A 36 20.62 -17.42 1.90
N ASN A 37 21.15 -16.43 1.17
CA ASN A 37 22.27 -15.59 1.59
C ASN A 37 21.98 -14.08 1.51
N PHE A 38 20.76 -13.72 1.14
CA PHE A 38 20.32 -12.33 1.00
C PHE A 38 18.82 -12.24 1.27
N TYR A 39 18.29 -11.04 1.44
CA TYR A 39 16.86 -10.79 1.42
C TYR A 39 16.52 -9.51 0.68
N ILE A 40 15.29 -9.43 0.22
CA ILE A 40 14.73 -8.21 -0.36
C ILE A 40 13.63 -7.74 0.57
N GLU A 41 13.65 -6.45 0.93
CA GLU A 41 12.65 -5.83 1.78
C GLU A 41 11.88 -4.75 1.03
N ILE A 42 10.61 -4.59 1.40
CA ILE A 42 9.75 -3.48 1.03
C ILE A 42 9.40 -2.76 2.33
N ASP A 43 9.85 -1.53 2.45
CA ASP A 43 9.81 -0.73 3.69
C ASP A 43 8.86 0.45 3.48
N CYS A 44 7.87 0.61 4.36
CA CYS A 44 6.95 1.75 4.32
C CYS A 44 7.61 2.98 4.96
N LEU A 45 7.66 4.09 4.24
CA LEU A 45 8.33 5.32 4.69
C LEU A 45 7.44 6.54 4.50
N PRO A 46 7.38 7.44 5.50
CA PRO A 46 6.76 8.74 5.33
C PRO A 46 7.66 9.65 4.49
N GLU A 47 7.09 10.31 3.49
CA GLU A 47 7.74 11.34 2.69
C GLU A 47 6.90 12.62 2.74
N LYS A 48 7.53 13.78 2.52
CA LYS A 48 6.80 15.06 2.50
C LYS A 48 5.76 15.06 1.38
N ALA A 49 4.50 15.38 1.66
CA ALA A 49 3.52 15.52 0.59
C ALA A 49 3.54 16.91 -0.05
N ASP A 50 3.20 16.97 -1.34
CA ASP A 50 2.62 18.19 -1.91
C ASP A 50 1.18 18.32 -1.42
N SER A 51 0.95 19.25 -0.50
CA SER A 51 -0.36 19.58 0.06
C SER A 51 -0.41 21.03 0.53
N GLN A 52 -1.61 21.49 0.92
CA GLN A 52 -1.83 22.80 1.54
C GLN A 52 -1.15 22.94 2.91
N ASN A 53 -0.77 21.83 3.56
CA ASN A 53 -0.18 21.81 4.90
C ASN A 53 1.21 21.15 4.88
N ILE A 54 2.24 21.92 5.23
CA ILE A 54 3.64 21.50 5.18
C ILE A 54 3.98 20.24 6.01
N ALA A 55 3.13 19.90 6.98
CA ALA A 55 3.30 18.74 7.85
C ALA A 55 2.65 17.46 7.30
N ASP A 56 1.93 17.52 6.17
CA ASP A 56 1.32 16.32 5.61
C ASP A 56 2.35 15.42 4.95
N GLU A 57 2.11 14.12 5.07
CA GLU A 57 3.00 13.09 4.57
C GLU A 57 2.30 12.21 3.54
N ALA A 58 3.07 11.82 2.53
CA ALA A 58 2.75 10.78 1.59
C ALA A 58 3.46 9.50 2.05
N MET A 59 2.70 8.46 2.37
CA MET A 59 3.24 7.15 2.66
C MET A 59 3.68 6.50 1.34
N THR A 60 4.96 6.21 1.27
CA THR A 60 5.61 5.59 0.11
C THR A 60 6.23 4.27 0.52
N VAL A 61 6.81 3.55 -0.44
CA VAL A 61 7.61 2.38 -0.12
C VAL A 61 8.98 2.43 -0.79
N LYS A 62 9.97 1.85 -0.10
CA LYS A 62 11.31 1.64 -0.64
C LYS A 62 11.57 0.16 -0.78
N ILE A 63 12.14 -0.25 -1.91
CA ILE A 63 12.58 -1.63 -2.12
C ILE A 63 14.10 -1.69 -2.06
N ARG A 64 14.63 -2.57 -1.20
CA ARG A 64 16.07 -2.74 -1.01
C ARG A 64 16.44 -4.22 -1.04
N GLU A 65 17.66 -4.49 -1.51
CA GLU A 65 18.29 -5.79 -1.40
C GLU A 65 19.41 -5.70 -0.37
N ASN A 66 19.42 -6.63 0.57
CA ASN A 66 20.40 -6.72 1.64
C ASN A 66 21.20 -8.01 1.47
N ILE A 67 22.52 -7.89 1.30
CA ILE A 67 23.45 -9.01 1.04
C ILE A 67 23.87 -9.67 2.36
N GLU A 68 22.87 -10.09 3.13
CA GLU A 68 23.05 -10.82 4.37
C GLU A 68 21.85 -11.74 4.58
N LYS A 69 22.00 -12.75 5.45
CA LYS A 69 20.89 -13.64 5.76
C LYS A 69 19.84 -12.91 6.61
N TYR A 70 18.57 -13.02 6.24
CA TYR A 70 17.49 -12.47 7.05
C TYR A 70 17.42 -13.17 8.41
N GLN A 71 17.28 -12.37 9.47
CA GLN A 71 17.05 -12.84 10.83
C GLN A 71 15.71 -12.25 11.30
N PRO A 72 14.62 -13.05 11.29
CA PRO A 72 13.32 -12.57 11.74
C PRO A 72 13.38 -12.12 13.20
N ASN A 73 12.79 -10.97 13.50
CA ASN A 73 12.57 -10.54 14.87
C ASN A 73 11.36 -11.26 15.49
N GLU A 74 11.13 -11.07 16.79
CA GLU A 74 10.04 -11.74 17.53
C GLU A 74 8.63 -11.39 17.03
N GLN A 75 8.47 -10.26 16.35
CA GLN A 75 7.19 -9.76 15.83
C GLN A 75 6.98 -10.12 14.36
N ALA A 76 7.97 -10.72 13.70
CA ALA A 76 7.88 -11.08 12.29
C ALA A 76 6.93 -12.27 12.11
N ILE A 77 5.95 -12.11 11.22
CA ILE A 77 4.97 -13.14 10.89
C ILE A 77 5.32 -13.73 9.52
N LYS A 78 5.48 -15.05 9.45
CA LYS A 78 5.69 -15.75 8.19
C LYS A 78 4.36 -15.84 7.43
N ILE A 79 4.27 -15.17 6.28
CA ILE A 79 3.10 -15.20 5.40
C ILE A 79 3.06 -16.51 4.60
N LYS A 80 4.23 -16.90 4.05
CA LYS A 80 4.31 -18.02 3.11
C LYS A 80 5.66 -18.70 3.19
N GLU A 81 5.65 -20.03 3.10
CA GLU A 81 6.87 -20.81 2.88
C GLU A 81 7.14 -20.98 1.40
N LYS A 82 8.42 -21.13 1.06
CA LYS A 82 8.99 -21.42 -0.25
C LYS A 82 7.98 -21.51 -1.38
N ASN A 83 7.85 -20.44 -2.14
CA ASN A 83 6.95 -20.46 -3.29
C ASN A 83 7.48 -19.67 -4.48
N LYS A 84 7.23 -20.20 -5.67
CA LYS A 84 7.62 -19.53 -6.90
C LYS A 84 6.71 -18.33 -7.14
N ILE A 85 7.32 -17.16 -7.30
CA ILE A 85 6.64 -15.96 -7.75
C ILE A 85 6.40 -16.10 -9.25
N THR A 86 5.16 -15.97 -9.67
CA THR A 86 4.76 -16.12 -11.09
C THR A 86 4.71 -14.79 -11.82
N ASP A 87 4.21 -13.74 -11.16
CA ASP A 87 4.23 -12.38 -11.69
C ASP A 87 4.34 -11.36 -10.55
N ILE A 88 4.75 -10.14 -10.90
CA ILE A 88 4.74 -8.99 -10.01
C ILE A 88 4.25 -7.78 -10.78
N LYS A 89 3.29 -7.03 -10.22
CA LYS A 89 2.85 -5.74 -10.76
C LYS A 89 3.15 -4.61 -9.79
N ILE A 90 3.56 -3.47 -10.29
CA ILE A 90 3.70 -2.25 -9.50
C ILE A 90 2.32 -1.65 -9.32
N ALA A 91 1.95 -1.31 -8.08
CA ALA A 91 0.72 -0.60 -7.79
C ALA A 91 1.01 0.89 -7.66
N ARG A 92 0.41 1.70 -8.53
CA ARG A 92 0.54 3.15 -8.55
C ARG A 92 -0.77 3.83 -8.19
N THR A 93 -0.70 4.93 -7.48
CA THR A 93 -1.86 5.78 -7.19
C THR A 93 -1.54 7.25 -7.34
N LEU A 94 -2.58 8.06 -7.52
CA LEU A 94 -2.53 9.48 -7.23
C LEU A 94 -3.11 9.72 -5.83
N LEU A 95 -2.35 10.38 -4.97
CA LEU A 95 -2.76 10.90 -3.66
C LEU A 95 -2.88 12.41 -3.78
N TYR A 96 -4.06 12.97 -3.55
CA TYR A 96 -4.22 14.41 -3.51
C TYR A 96 -4.90 14.90 -2.24
N PHE A 97 -4.55 16.12 -1.86
CA PHE A 97 -5.00 16.77 -0.65
C PHE A 97 -5.96 17.88 -1.02
N THR A 98 -7.11 17.91 -0.35
CA THR A 98 -8.16 18.89 -0.60
C THR A 98 -8.59 19.51 0.72
N ASP A 99 -8.94 20.79 0.70
CA ASP A 99 -9.60 21.41 1.83
C ASP A 99 -10.92 22.08 1.41
N SER A 100 -11.87 22.15 2.33
CA SER A 100 -13.20 22.74 2.12
C SER A 100 -13.19 24.24 1.82
N ILE A 101 -12.03 24.89 1.92
CA ILE A 101 -11.84 26.33 1.70
C ILE A 101 -11.46 26.58 0.24
N THR A 102 -10.61 25.74 -0.34
CA THR A 102 -10.05 25.87 -1.69
C THR A 102 -10.76 24.99 -2.71
N GLU A 103 -11.30 23.84 -2.31
CA GLU A 103 -11.97 22.88 -3.19
C GLU A 103 -13.20 22.29 -2.48
N THR A 104 -14.39 22.77 -2.85
CA THR A 104 -15.68 22.28 -2.29
C THR A 104 -16.07 20.93 -2.90
N TYR A 105 -15.22 19.91 -2.78
CA TYR A 105 -15.66 18.55 -3.06
C TYR A 105 -16.49 18.04 -1.88
N LYS A 106 -17.74 17.62 -2.15
CA LYS A 106 -18.49 16.79 -1.21
C LYS A 106 -17.78 15.44 -1.11
N VAL A 107 -16.77 15.37 -0.25
CA VAL A 107 -16.02 14.14 0.01
C VAL A 107 -16.99 13.16 0.65
N LYS A 108 -17.44 12.15 -0.11
CA LYS A 108 -17.98 10.94 0.51
C LYS A 108 -16.82 10.33 1.28
N LYS A 109 -16.91 10.32 2.62
CA LYS A 109 -15.96 9.62 3.50
C LYS A 109 -15.60 8.30 2.83
N LEU A 110 -14.33 8.17 2.46
CA LEU A 110 -13.79 6.97 1.85
C LEU A 110 -13.74 5.89 2.93
N ASP A 111 -14.88 5.29 3.24
CA ASP A 111 -14.93 3.99 3.85
C ASP A 111 -14.32 3.06 2.79
N SER A 112 -13.02 2.80 2.90
CA SER A 112 -12.29 2.06 1.88
C SER A 112 -13.03 0.73 1.71
N LYS A 113 -13.33 0.33 0.47
CA LYS A 113 -13.96 -0.98 0.22
C LYS A 113 -13.20 -2.10 0.93
N TRP A 114 -11.91 -1.88 1.17
CA TRP A 114 -11.05 -2.67 2.01
C TRP A 114 -11.46 -2.73 3.48
N ASN A 115 -11.68 -1.61 4.18
CA ASN A 115 -12.22 -1.60 5.55
C ASN A 115 -13.57 -2.32 5.62
N ARG A 116 -14.41 -2.15 4.58
CA ARG A 116 -15.67 -2.88 4.44
C ARG A 116 -15.48 -4.38 4.18
N MET A 117 -14.42 -4.78 3.48
CA MET A 117 -14.07 -6.17 3.24
C MET A 117 -13.47 -6.82 4.49
N LEU A 118 -12.53 -6.15 5.15
CA LEU A 118 -11.91 -6.57 6.41
C LEU A 118 -12.97 -6.74 7.52
N SER A 119 -13.87 -5.78 7.71
CA SER A 119 -14.97 -5.92 8.70
C SER A 119 -15.91 -7.09 8.43
N LYS A 120 -16.10 -7.47 7.15
CA LYS A 120 -16.86 -8.67 6.79
C LYS A 120 -16.09 -9.96 7.08
N ILE A 121 -14.77 -9.94 6.91
CA ILE A 121 -13.89 -11.11 7.09
C ILE A 121 -13.59 -11.36 8.57
N SER A 122 -13.36 -10.30 9.36
CA SER A 122 -12.97 -10.40 10.77
C SER A 122 -14.16 -10.57 11.72
N GLY A 123 -15.40 -10.40 11.25
CA GLY A 123 -16.59 -10.38 12.12
C GLY A 123 -16.62 -9.22 13.12
N VAL A 124 -15.64 -8.31 13.04
CA VAL A 124 -15.47 -7.19 13.96
C VAL A 124 -16.45 -6.09 13.56
N ARG A 125 -17.50 -5.89 14.37
CA ARG A 125 -18.25 -4.63 14.42
C ARG A 125 -17.22 -3.50 14.59
N LYS A 126 -17.28 -2.46 13.75
CA LYS A 126 -16.49 -1.21 13.86
C LYS A 126 -16.10 -0.95 15.31
N SER A 127 -14.80 -0.91 15.57
CA SER A 127 -14.27 -0.73 16.93
C SER A 127 -14.80 0.60 17.50
N GLU A 128 -14.93 0.73 18.82
CA GLU A 128 -15.33 2.01 19.43
C GLU A 128 -14.33 3.13 19.12
N ILE A 129 -13.09 2.78 18.78
CA ILE A 129 -12.05 3.69 18.30
C ILE A 129 -12.42 4.26 16.92
N ASP A 130 -12.93 3.46 15.98
CA ASP A 130 -13.40 3.94 14.68
C ASP A 130 -14.58 4.91 14.83
N LYS A 131 -15.46 4.67 15.82
CA LYS A 131 -16.59 5.58 16.13
C LYS A 131 -16.11 6.89 16.77
N LEU A 132 -15.08 6.83 17.61
CA LEU A 132 -14.44 8.01 18.21
C LEU A 132 -13.71 8.85 17.15
N LEU A 133 -13.04 8.22 16.19
CA LEU A 133 -12.37 8.89 15.05
C LEU A 133 -13.37 9.43 14.02
N GLU A 134 -14.54 8.79 13.87
CA GLU A 134 -15.63 9.34 13.06
C GLU A 134 -16.18 10.66 13.61
N GLY A 135 -16.10 10.88 14.94
CA GLY A 135 -16.55 12.09 15.62
C GLY A 135 -15.54 13.26 15.64
N THR A 136 -14.26 13.01 15.36
CA THR A 136 -13.20 14.04 15.31
C THR A 136 -12.86 14.48 13.89
N SER A 137 -13.44 13.83 12.86
CA SER A 137 -13.22 14.11 11.44
C SER A 137 -14.14 15.19 10.88
N SER A 138 -14.26 16.31 11.60
CA SER A 138 -14.59 17.60 10.98
C SER A 138 -13.30 18.30 10.52
N SER A 139 -12.34 17.55 9.94
CA SER A 139 -11.19 18.19 9.34
C SER A 139 -11.66 18.83 8.04
N TYR A 140 -11.46 20.13 7.95
CA TYR A 140 -11.59 20.88 6.70
C TYR A 140 -10.65 20.37 5.61
N HIS A 141 -9.78 19.40 5.90
CA HIS A 141 -8.74 18.83 5.06
C HIS A 141 -8.99 17.32 4.87
N SER A 142 -8.90 16.82 3.63
CA SER A 142 -9.16 15.43 3.25
C SER A 142 -8.07 14.90 2.33
N GLN A 143 -7.74 13.62 2.49
CA GLN A 143 -6.81 12.89 1.64
C GLN A 143 -7.60 11.97 0.71
N ILE A 144 -7.32 12.05 -0.59
CA ILE A 144 -8.04 11.28 -1.59
C ILE A 144 -7.06 10.47 -2.44
N ILE A 145 -7.39 9.19 -2.60
CA ILE A 145 -6.64 8.22 -3.40
C ILE A 145 -7.51 7.79 -4.57
N CYS A 146 -6.98 7.97 -5.77
CA CYS A 146 -7.64 7.59 -7.01
C CYS A 146 -6.63 7.07 -8.05
N ARG A 147 -7.13 6.42 -9.10
CA ARG A 147 -6.28 6.00 -10.20
C ARG A 147 -5.73 7.23 -10.93
N PRO A 148 -4.45 7.26 -11.32
CA PRO A 148 -3.85 8.37 -12.05
C PRO A 148 -4.59 8.76 -13.34
N ASP A 149 -5.23 7.80 -14.01
CA ASP A 149 -5.94 7.96 -15.29
C ASP A 149 -7.46 8.22 -15.18
N SER A 150 -7.99 8.36 -13.95
CA SER A 150 -9.42 8.48 -13.71
C SER A 150 -10.00 9.88 -13.99
N GLU A 151 -11.31 10.00 -14.12
CA GLU A 151 -11.97 11.33 -14.15
C GLU A 151 -11.80 12.08 -12.82
N GLU A 152 -11.62 11.35 -11.70
CA GLU A 152 -11.37 11.95 -10.39
C GLU A 152 -10.00 12.64 -10.34
N SER A 153 -8.96 12.02 -10.90
CA SER A 153 -7.61 12.61 -10.98
C SER A 153 -7.54 13.82 -11.91
N LYS A 154 -8.39 13.90 -12.93
CA LYS A 154 -8.45 15.09 -13.82
C LYS A 154 -8.97 16.33 -13.12
N ASN A 155 -9.74 16.15 -12.05
CA ASN A 155 -10.33 17.25 -11.28
C ASN A 155 -9.50 17.66 -10.07
N SER A 156 -8.39 16.98 -9.78
CA SER A 156 -7.50 17.34 -8.66
C SER A 156 -6.54 18.47 -9.05
N SER A 157 -6.30 19.40 -8.13
CA SER A 157 -5.22 20.39 -8.30
C SER A 157 -3.85 19.70 -8.35
N ALA A 158 -3.12 19.91 -9.45
CA ALA A 158 -1.80 19.33 -9.64
C ALA A 158 -0.78 19.75 -8.57
N GLU A 159 -0.96 20.94 -7.97
CA GLU A 159 -0.10 21.48 -6.90
C GLU A 159 -0.21 20.68 -5.60
N TYR A 160 -1.33 20.01 -5.36
CA TYR A 160 -1.58 19.24 -4.13
C TYR A 160 -1.69 17.74 -4.41
N SER A 161 -1.09 17.31 -5.52
CA SER A 161 -1.18 15.95 -6.04
C SER A 161 0.18 15.26 -6.03
N ASN A 162 0.15 13.99 -5.63
CA ASN A 162 1.32 13.15 -5.43
C ASN A 162 1.14 11.84 -6.19
N LEU A 163 1.99 11.58 -7.18
CA LEU A 163 1.99 10.31 -7.92
C LEU A 163 2.95 9.34 -7.24
N ILE A 164 2.45 8.19 -6.79
CA ILE A 164 3.19 7.31 -5.88
C ILE A 164 3.12 5.86 -6.37
N ASP A 165 4.28 5.21 -6.50
CA ASP A 165 4.39 3.75 -6.56
C ASP A 165 4.32 3.23 -5.11
N VAL A 166 3.15 2.77 -4.68
CA VAL A 166 2.86 2.43 -3.27
C VAL A 166 3.26 1.00 -2.88
N GLY A 167 3.82 0.23 -3.81
CA GLY A 167 4.23 -1.15 -3.58
C GLY A 167 3.98 -2.04 -4.77
N ILE A 168 3.93 -3.34 -4.49
CA ILE A 168 3.81 -4.37 -5.50
C ILE A 168 2.71 -5.38 -5.15
N ILE A 169 2.12 -5.95 -6.19
CA ILE A 169 1.27 -7.13 -6.09
C ILE A 169 2.09 -8.32 -6.54
N VAL A 170 2.28 -9.29 -5.65
CA VAL A 170 3.01 -10.52 -5.95
C VAL A 170 2.02 -11.65 -6.19
N GLU A 171 2.15 -12.35 -7.31
CA GLU A 171 1.28 -13.44 -7.70
C GLU A 171 1.96 -14.81 -7.52
N PHE A 172 1.22 -15.76 -6.94
CA PHE A 172 1.63 -17.15 -6.83
C PHE A 172 0.45 -18.07 -7.11
N ASP A 173 0.54 -18.99 -8.09
CA ASP A 173 -0.41 -20.09 -8.31
C ASP A 173 -1.90 -19.77 -7.94
N ASN A 174 -2.41 -18.61 -8.39
CA ASN A 174 -3.75 -18.05 -8.15
C ASN A 174 -4.04 -17.33 -6.80
N GLN A 175 -3.01 -17.00 -6.03
CA GLN A 175 -3.06 -16.15 -4.85
C GLN A 175 -2.25 -14.88 -5.06
N TYR A 176 -2.67 -13.81 -4.39
CA TYR A 176 -2.06 -12.49 -4.51
C TYR A 176 -1.65 -11.97 -3.14
N LEU A 177 -0.41 -11.52 -3.01
CA LEU A 177 0.09 -10.76 -1.87
C LEU A 177 0.15 -9.28 -2.24
N PRO A 178 -0.74 -8.43 -1.69
CA PRO A 178 -0.68 -6.99 -1.89
C PRO A 178 0.34 -6.36 -0.93
N ALA A 179 1.63 -6.44 -1.26
CA ALA A 179 2.71 -5.78 -0.54
C ALA A 179 2.78 -4.29 -0.93
N LEU A 180 1.71 -3.55 -0.59
CA LEU A 180 1.55 -2.13 -0.87
C LEU A 180 0.91 -1.38 0.28
N VAL A 181 1.19 -0.08 0.34
CA VAL A 181 0.56 0.86 1.27
C VAL A 181 -0.87 1.17 0.83
N GLN A 182 -1.80 1.06 1.77
CA GLN A 182 -3.23 1.28 1.53
C GLN A 182 -3.70 2.59 2.15
N ALA A 183 -4.51 3.37 1.43
CA ALA A 183 -5.19 4.55 1.98
C ALA A 183 -4.25 5.58 2.64
N ASN A 184 -2.98 5.69 2.20
CA ASN A 184 -1.96 6.54 2.82
C ASN A 184 -1.71 6.19 4.30
N ALA A 185 -2.02 4.96 4.72
CA ALA A 185 -1.79 4.47 6.07
C ALA A 185 -0.32 4.07 6.25
N PHE A 186 0.19 4.23 7.47
CA PHE A 186 1.54 3.82 7.80
C PHE A 186 1.62 2.29 7.98
N GLY A 187 2.50 1.65 7.21
CA GLY A 187 2.78 0.22 7.30
C GLY A 187 1.86 -0.68 6.46
N PHE A 188 1.91 -1.99 6.76
CA PHE A 188 1.23 -3.06 6.04
C PHE A 188 0.25 -3.83 6.93
N GLY A 189 -0.42 -3.16 7.87
CA GLY A 189 -1.29 -3.81 8.86
C GLY A 189 -2.42 -4.67 8.28
N HIS A 190 -2.81 -4.46 7.02
CA HIS A 190 -3.76 -5.34 6.33
C HIS A 190 -3.23 -6.77 6.13
N LEU A 191 -1.91 -6.95 6.07
CA LEU A 191 -1.27 -8.27 5.93
C LEU A 191 -1.35 -9.10 7.20
N GLU A 192 -1.48 -8.48 8.38
CA GLU A 192 -1.68 -9.19 9.65
C GLU A 192 -3.06 -9.85 9.72
N ILE A 193 -4.06 -9.25 9.07
CA ILE A 193 -5.43 -9.75 9.07
C ILE A 193 -5.63 -10.80 7.97
N LYS A 194 -5.24 -10.46 6.73
CA LYS A 194 -5.38 -11.35 5.58
C LYS A 194 -4.28 -11.06 4.55
N PRO A 195 -3.14 -11.77 4.61
CA PRO A 195 -2.00 -11.47 3.75
C PRO A 195 -2.17 -11.94 2.31
N LEU A 196 -2.93 -13.01 2.08
CA LEU A 196 -3.14 -13.60 0.76
C LEU A 196 -4.59 -13.46 0.32
N LEU A 197 -4.78 -12.98 -0.91
CA LEU A 197 -6.07 -12.77 -1.53
C LEU A 197 -6.29 -13.66 -2.74
N THR A 198 -7.56 -13.92 -3.03
CA THR A 198 -8.01 -14.52 -4.29
C THR A 198 -8.08 -13.47 -5.42
N SER A 199 -8.21 -13.93 -6.66
CA SER A 199 -8.37 -13.06 -7.84
C SER A 199 -9.57 -12.12 -7.75
N GLU A 200 -10.68 -12.56 -7.16
CA GLU A 200 -11.89 -11.74 -7.00
C GLU A 200 -11.68 -10.63 -5.96
N GLU A 201 -11.08 -10.99 -4.83
CA GLU A 201 -10.78 -10.06 -3.74
C GLU A 201 -9.80 -8.98 -4.18
N ILE A 202 -8.71 -9.36 -4.85
CA ILE A 202 -7.70 -8.39 -5.29
C ILE A 202 -8.27 -7.43 -6.33
N LYS A 203 -9.08 -7.91 -7.30
CA LYS A 203 -9.76 -7.05 -8.28
C LYS A 203 -10.65 -5.99 -7.64
N SER A 204 -11.39 -6.38 -6.60
CA SER A 204 -12.27 -5.45 -5.89
C SER A 204 -11.51 -4.38 -5.09
N SER A 205 -10.29 -4.72 -4.66
CA SER A 205 -9.46 -3.93 -3.75
C SER A 205 -8.52 -2.97 -4.48
N LEU A 206 -8.14 -3.31 -5.72
CA LEU A 206 -7.19 -2.53 -6.52
C LEU A 206 -7.85 -1.50 -7.45
N ASN A 207 -9.15 -1.24 -7.30
CA ASN A 207 -9.89 -0.35 -8.22
C ASN A 207 -9.40 1.11 -8.23
N LYS A 208 -8.63 1.51 -7.21
CA LYS A 208 -8.01 2.83 -7.08
C LYS A 208 -6.57 2.90 -7.56
N TYR A 209 -6.00 1.77 -7.97
CA TYR A 209 -4.60 1.67 -8.34
C TYR A 209 -4.47 1.37 -9.83
N GLU A 210 -3.48 1.98 -10.45
CA GLU A 210 -2.95 1.57 -11.75
C GLU A 210 -1.95 0.43 -11.51
N LEU A 211 -2.05 -0.64 -12.32
CA LEU A 211 -1.14 -1.79 -12.24
C LEU A 211 -0.22 -1.77 -13.45
N ILE A 212 1.09 -1.70 -13.20
CA ILE A 212 2.17 -1.56 -14.20
C ILE A 212 3.06 -2.81 -14.20
#